data_AF-A0A1M5BTG4-F1
#
_entry.id   AF-A0A1M5BTG4-F1
#
_cell.length_a   1.000
_cell.length_b   1.000
_cell.length_c   1.000
_cell.angle_alpha   90.00
_cell.angle_beta   90.00
_cell.angle_gamma   90.00
#
_symmetry.space_group_name_H-M   'P 1'
#
loop_
_entity.id
_entity.type
_entity.pdbx_description
1 polymer ?
#
loop_
_entity_poly.entity_id
_entity_poly.type
_entity_poly.pdbx_seq_one_letter_code
_entity_poly.pdbx_strand_id
1 'polypeptide(L)'
;MKQNVFLFILCTFINVLIANLALIIMATDLSLIYPVLISLGIFLICGAVFYRIHIHPGILGKWKLAGTATGVSLLVLLLACILTSVGTRMAMDGIIIAGLKGIIPLFVFAVIFASPFWVISALFNFICLTFIKPKIN
;
A
#
# COMPACT_ATOMS: atom_id res chain seq x y z
N MET A 1 -0.99 -24.59 6.90
CA MET A 1 -1.77 -23.39 7.30
C MET A 1 -0.97 -22.37 8.08
N LYS A 2 -0.26 -22.71 9.18
CA LYS A 2 0.46 -21.73 10.03
C LYS A 2 1.51 -20.87 9.29
N GLN A 3 2.25 -21.46 8.34
CA GLN A 3 3.28 -20.76 7.57
C GLN A 3 2.71 -19.65 6.65
N ASN A 4 1.56 -19.91 6.01
CA ASN A 4 0.93 -18.94 5.10
C ASN A 4 0.37 -17.73 5.87
N VAL A 5 -0.17 -17.95 7.07
CA VAL A 5 -0.67 -16.87 7.94
C VAL A 5 0.48 -16.00 8.46
N PHE A 6 1.60 -16.62 8.86
CA PHE A 6 2.79 -15.86 9.28
C PHE A 6 3.36 -15.00 8.15
N LEU A 7 3.49 -15.56 6.94
CA LEU A 7 3.92 -14.82 5.74
C LEU A 7 2.98 -13.66 5.40
N PHE A 8 1.67 -13.85 5.57
CA PHE A 8 0.69 -12.78 5.38
C PHE A 8 0.86 -11.64 6.37
N ILE A 9 0.99 -11.96 7.66
CA ILE A 9 1.20 -10.96 8.72
C ILE A 9 2.49 -10.19 8.44
N LEU A 10 3.58 -10.89 8.12
CA LEU A 10 4.87 -10.28 7.81
C LEU A 10 4.79 -9.37 6.58
N CYS A 11 4.17 -9.83 5.49
CA CYS A 11 3.99 -9.04 4.26
C CYS A 11 3.19 -7.76 4.52
N THR A 12 2.08 -7.90 5.24
CA THR A 12 1.22 -6.77 5.58
C THR A 12 1.94 -5.78 6.49
N PHE A 13 2.69 -6.28 7.48
CA PHE A 13 3.50 -5.46 8.36
C PHE A 13 4.58 -4.68 7.60
N ILE A 14 5.27 -5.30 6.64
CA ILE A 14 6.27 -4.63 5.80
C ILE A 14 5.62 -3.52 4.95
N ASN A 15 4.47 -3.77 4.34
CA ASN A 15 3.77 -2.73 3.57
C ASN A 15 3.34 -1.55 4.44
N VAL A 16 2.81 -1.82 5.64
CA VAL A 16 2.46 -0.79 6.61
C VAL A 16 3.70 -0.01 7.04
N LEU A 17 4.82 -0.69 7.31
CA LEU A 17 6.07 -0.05 7.70
C LEU A 17 6.61 0.87 6.59
N ILE A 18 6.67 0.38 5.35
CA ILE A 18 7.14 1.16 4.19
C ILE A 18 6.26 2.40 3.98
N ALA A 19 4.94 2.24 4.02
CA ALA A 19 4.01 3.34 3.81
C ALA A 19 4.10 4.40 4.93
N ASN A 20 4.20 3.98 6.19
CA ASN A 20 4.36 4.91 7.31
C ASN A 20 5.74 5.59 7.30
N LEU A 21 6.80 4.89 6.91
CA LEU A 21 8.13 5.48 6.78
C LEU A 21 8.15 6.56 5.68
N ALA A 22 7.53 6.27 4.53
CA ALA A 22 7.36 7.25 3.45
C ALA A 22 6.53 8.46 3.92
N LEU A 23 5.51 8.23 4.75
CA LEU A 23 4.71 9.31 5.34
C LEU A 23 5.53 10.21 6.26
N ILE A 24 6.31 9.63 7.17
CA ILE A 24 7.13 10.39 8.13
C ILE A 24 8.14 11.27 7.38
N ILE A 25 8.71 10.77 6.27
CA ILE A 25 9.66 11.53 5.46
C ILE A 25 8.97 12.68 4.71
N MET A 26 7.77 12.46 4.17
CA MET A 26 7.08 13.44 3.31
C MET A 26 6.17 14.42 4.07
N ALA A 27 5.69 14.06 5.25
CA ALA A 27 4.69 14.80 6.00
C ALA A 27 4.88 14.59 7.52
N THR A 28 5.92 15.21 8.08
CA THR A 28 6.28 15.13 9.51
C THR A 28 5.20 15.67 10.44
N ASP A 29 4.42 16.64 9.97
CA ASP A 29 3.40 17.35 10.78
C ASP A 29 1.99 16.74 10.65
N LEU A 30 1.88 15.56 10.04
CA LEU A 30 0.58 14.93 9.81
C LEU A 30 -0.01 14.38 11.11
N SER A 31 -1.26 14.74 11.40
CA SER A 31 -1.98 14.22 12.57
C SER A 31 -2.03 12.69 12.54
N LEU A 32 -1.88 12.09 13.73
CA LEU A 32 -1.84 10.64 13.99
C LEU A 32 -3.04 9.87 13.41
N ILE A 33 -4.16 10.56 13.14
CA ILE A 33 -5.36 10.01 12.51
C ILE A 33 -5.05 9.44 11.10
N TYR A 34 -4.22 10.13 10.30
CA TYR A 34 -3.95 9.73 8.91
C TYR A 34 -3.04 8.50 8.81
N PRO A 35 -1.90 8.39 9.52
CA PRO A 35 -1.11 7.16 9.59
C PRO A 35 -1.93 5.94 10.02
N VAL A 36 -2.86 6.11 10.98
CA VAL A 36 -3.75 5.05 11.44
C VAL A 36 -4.72 4.61 10.33
N LEU A 37 -5.38 5.57 9.66
CA LEU A 37 -6.28 5.30 8.52
C LEU A 37 -5.56 4.60 7.36
N ILE A 38 -4.35 5.04 7.03
CA ILE A 38 -3.53 4.43 5.97
C ILE A 38 -3.18 3.00 6.35
N SER A 39 -2.71 2.76 7.58
CA SER A 39 -2.37 1.43 8.06
C SER A 39 -3.57 0.47 8.03
N LEU A 40 -4.75 0.95 8.44
CA LEU A 40 -5.99 0.18 8.38
C LEU A 40 -6.39 -0.15 6.93
N GLY A 41 -6.29 0.81 6.02
CA GLY A 41 -6.59 0.59 4.61
C GLY A 41 -5.64 -0.41 3.95
N ILE A 42 -4.34 -0.33 4.23
CA ILE A 42 -3.32 -1.28 3.74
C ILE A 42 -3.64 -2.69 4.25
N PHE A 43 -4.00 -2.82 5.53
CA PHE A 43 -4.37 -4.11 6.12
C PHE A 43 -5.57 -4.74 5.41
N LEU A 44 -6.62 -3.95 5.12
CA LEU A 44 -7.80 -4.41 4.40
C LEU A 44 -7.50 -4.84 2.95
N ILE A 45 -6.70 -4.05 2.23
CA ILE A 45 -6.30 -4.35 0.83
C ILE A 45 -5.48 -5.64 0.79
N CYS A 46 -4.44 -5.72 1.63
CA CYS A 46 -3.58 -6.90 1.69
C CYS A 46 -4.39 -8.13 2.11
N GLY A 47 -5.26 -7.99 3.12
CA GLY A 47 -6.14 -9.05 3.61
C GLY A 47 -7.09 -9.56 2.52
N ALA A 48 -7.73 -8.67 1.77
CA ALA A 48 -8.63 -9.04 0.68
C ALA A 48 -7.91 -9.81 -0.43
N VAL A 49 -6.73 -9.33 -0.87
CA VAL A 49 -5.96 -9.98 -1.93
C VAL A 49 -5.44 -11.34 -1.47
N PHE A 50 -4.90 -11.41 -0.25
CA PHE A 50 -4.41 -12.66 0.31
C PHE A 50 -5.53 -13.69 0.49
N TYR A 51 -6.69 -13.27 0.99
CA TYR A 51 -7.87 -14.13 1.12
C TYR A 51 -8.32 -14.68 -0.24
N ARG A 52 -8.34 -13.85 -1.29
CA ARG A 52 -8.69 -14.29 -2.64
C ARG A 52 -7.71 -15.33 -3.19
N ILE A 53 -6.41 -15.13 -2.98
CA ILE A 53 -5.36 -16.06 -3.40
C ILE A 53 -5.42 -17.38 -2.60
N HIS A 54 -5.75 -17.31 -1.30
CA HIS A 54 -5.88 -18.50 -0.46
C HIS A 54 -7.07 -19.38 -0.86
N ILE A 55 -8.22 -18.79 -1.23
CA ILE A 55 -9.40 -19.55 -1.67
C ILE A 55 -9.22 -20.11 -3.09
N HIS A 56 -8.49 -19.42 -3.95
CA HIS A 56 -8.26 -19.82 -5.34
C HIS A 56 -6.76 -20.05 -5.61
N PRO A 57 -6.14 -21.08 -4.99
CA PRO A 57 -4.71 -21.34 -5.12
C PRO A 57 -4.30 -21.81 -6.54
N GLY A 58 -5.28 -22.23 -7.34
CA GLY A 58 -5.08 -22.71 -8.71
C GLY A 58 -4.88 -21.56 -9.72
N ILE A 59 -3.84 -21.67 -10.55
CA ILE A 59 -3.67 -20.96 -11.83
C ILE A 59 -3.13 -19.51 -11.76
N LEU A 60 -2.51 -19.07 -10.66
CA LEU A 60 -1.71 -17.84 -10.71
C LEU A 60 -0.37 -18.08 -11.41
N GLY A 61 -0.34 -18.01 -12.75
CA GLY A 61 0.91 -17.98 -13.51
C GLY A 61 1.86 -16.87 -13.01
N LYS A 62 3.17 -17.02 -13.24
CA LYS A 62 4.20 -16.07 -12.74
C LYS A 62 3.85 -14.60 -13.08
N TRP A 63 3.32 -14.37 -14.27
CA TRP A 63 2.86 -13.05 -14.75
C TRP A 63 1.64 -12.51 -13.99
N LYS A 64 0.64 -13.36 -13.67
CA LYS A 64 -0.52 -12.95 -12.87
C LYS A 64 -0.09 -12.62 -11.44
N LEU A 65 0.83 -13.39 -10.87
CA LEU A 65 1.38 -13.15 -9.54
C LEU A 65 2.14 -11.82 -9.46
N ALA A 66 3.01 -11.57 -10.45
CA ALA A 66 3.70 -10.30 -10.60
C ALA A 66 2.71 -9.13 -10.71
N GLY A 67 1.70 -9.26 -11.57
CA GLY A 67 0.65 -8.25 -11.73
C GLY A 67 -0.15 -7.97 -10.46
N THR A 68 -0.47 -9.01 -9.67
CA THR A 68 -1.13 -8.82 -8.37
C THR A 68 -0.21 -8.14 -7.36
N ALA A 69 1.08 -8.46 -7.35
CA ALA A 69 2.05 -7.85 -6.44
C ALA A 69 2.23 -6.35 -6.74
N THR A 70 2.47 -6.00 -8.00
CA THR A 70 2.58 -4.60 -8.42
C THR A 70 1.26 -3.87 -8.24
N GLY A 71 0.13 -4.48 -8.58
CA GLY A 71 -1.20 -3.90 -8.41
C GLY A 71 -1.52 -3.55 -6.95
N VAL A 72 -1.25 -4.46 -6.01
CA VAL A 72 -1.42 -4.21 -4.58
C VAL A 72 -0.51 -3.08 -4.11
N SER A 73 0.77 -3.12 -4.45
CA SER A 73 1.70 -2.05 -4.07
C SER A 73 1.28 -0.70 -4.61
N LEU A 74 0.79 -0.64 -5.86
CA LEU A 74 0.37 0.60 -6.50
C LEU A 74 -0.91 1.14 -5.85
N LEU A 75 -1.84 0.26 -5.49
CA LEU A 75 -3.08 0.65 -4.82
C LEU A 75 -2.84 1.13 -3.38
N VAL A 76 -1.93 0.48 -2.65
CA VAL A 76 -1.44 0.93 -1.33
C VAL A 76 -0.79 2.31 -1.45
N LEU A 77 0.07 2.51 -2.44
CA LEU A 77 0.73 3.78 -2.70
C LEU A 77 -0.28 4.91 -2.97
N LEU A 78 -1.24 4.65 -3.86
CA LEU A 78 -2.28 5.62 -4.23
C LEU A 78 -3.13 6.01 -3.02
N LEU A 79 -3.54 5.02 -2.21
CA LEU A 79 -4.30 5.27 -0.99
C LEU A 79 -3.51 6.17 -0.03
N ALA A 80 -2.23 5.85 0.21
CA ALA A 80 -1.37 6.65 1.07
C ALA A 80 -1.21 8.08 0.51
N CYS A 81 -0.93 8.24 -0.78
CA CYS A 81 -0.76 9.55 -1.41
C CYS A 81 -2.04 10.40 -1.36
N ILE A 82 -3.21 9.80 -1.58
CA ILE A 82 -4.51 10.49 -1.46
C ILE A 82 -4.72 10.97 -0.03
N LEU A 83 -4.57 10.07 0.96
CA LEU A 83 -4.81 10.41 2.37
C LEU A 83 -3.79 11.44 2.90
N THR A 84 -2.53 11.36 2.49
CA THR A 84 -1.52 12.37 2.80
C THR A 84 -1.84 13.71 2.14
N SER A 85 -2.26 13.71 0.87
CA SER A 85 -2.62 14.95 0.18
C SER A 85 -3.86 15.61 0.80
N VAL A 86 -4.83 14.83 1.25
CA VAL A 86 -6.00 15.33 1.97
C VAL A 86 -5.58 15.86 3.34
N GLY A 87 -4.80 15.09 4.10
CA GLY A 87 -4.41 15.48 5.45
C GLY A 87 -3.52 16.72 5.54
N THR A 88 -2.60 16.88 4.59
CA THR A 88 -1.74 18.07 4.50
C THR A 88 -2.51 19.33 4.08
N ARG A 89 -3.55 19.21 3.24
CA ARG A 89 -4.32 20.36 2.73
C ARG A 89 -5.53 20.72 3.58
N MET A 90 -6.23 19.75 4.17
CA MET A 90 -7.30 19.99 5.14
C MET A 90 -6.77 20.71 6.39
N ALA A 91 -5.48 20.60 6.69
CA ALA A 91 -4.84 21.33 7.80
C ALA A 91 -4.59 22.81 7.50
N MET A 92 -4.51 23.21 6.22
CA MET A 92 -4.15 24.59 5.82
C MET A 92 -5.30 25.36 5.13
N ASP A 93 -6.21 24.68 4.44
CA ASP A 93 -7.23 25.31 3.60
C ASP A 93 -8.63 24.73 3.87
N GLY A 94 -9.68 25.54 3.73
CA GLY A 94 -11.07 25.07 3.75
C GLY A 94 -11.34 24.06 2.62
N ILE A 95 -12.25 23.11 2.86
CA ILE A 95 -12.54 21.91 2.02
C ILE A 95 -12.62 22.21 0.52
N ILE A 96 -13.21 23.36 0.14
CA ILE A 96 -13.45 23.76 -1.25
C ILE A 96 -12.16 24.25 -1.95
N ILE A 97 -11.29 24.96 -1.23
CA ILE A 97 -10.04 25.54 -1.78
C ILE A 97 -8.95 24.47 -1.85
N ALA A 98 -8.91 23.58 -0.86
CA ALA A 98 -8.04 22.39 -0.85
C ALA A 98 -8.28 21.50 -2.08
N GLY A 99 -9.55 21.26 -2.43
CA GLY A 99 -9.98 20.51 -3.61
C GLY A 99 -9.54 21.10 -4.96
N LEU A 100 -9.63 22.43 -5.11
CA LEU A 100 -9.55 23.07 -6.42
C LEU A 100 -8.13 23.47 -6.86
N LYS A 101 -7.20 23.71 -5.92
CA LYS A 101 -5.84 24.20 -6.25
C LYS A 101 -4.68 23.43 -5.62
N GLY A 102 -4.91 22.66 -4.56
CA GLY A 102 -3.82 22.12 -3.73
C GLY A 102 -3.58 20.62 -3.85
N ILE A 103 -4.65 19.81 -3.99
CA ILE A 103 -4.57 18.36 -3.87
C ILE A 103 -3.91 17.69 -5.10
N ILE A 104 -4.25 18.12 -6.32
CA ILE A 104 -3.74 17.47 -7.54
C ILE A 104 -2.21 17.62 -7.68
N PRO A 105 -1.60 18.83 -7.55
CA PRO A 105 -0.15 18.97 -7.64
C PRO A 105 0.56 18.20 -6.53
N LEU A 106 0.02 18.26 -5.30
CA LEU A 106 0.63 17.63 -4.13
C LEU A 106 0.56 16.09 -4.22
N PHE A 107 -0.53 15.56 -4.79
CA PHE A 107 -0.66 14.16 -5.14
C PHE A 107 0.37 13.72 -6.18
N VAL A 108 0.59 14.50 -7.25
CA VAL A 108 1.61 14.18 -8.26
C VAL A 108 3.02 14.15 -7.65
N PHE A 109 3.36 15.15 -6.83
CA PHE A 109 4.64 15.15 -6.13
C PHE A 109 4.76 13.96 -5.16
N ALA A 110 3.72 13.67 -4.38
CA ALA A 110 3.70 12.52 -3.48
C ALA A 110 3.93 11.20 -4.24
N VAL A 111 3.33 11.01 -5.41
CA VAL A 111 3.54 9.83 -6.25
C VAL A 111 4.99 9.73 -6.73
N ILE A 112 5.59 10.84 -7.18
CA ILE A 112 6.99 10.86 -7.64
C ILE A 112 7.94 10.50 -6.49
N PHE A 113 7.80 11.16 -5.34
CA PHE A 113 8.63 10.90 -4.16
C PHE A 113 8.39 9.52 -3.54
N ALA A 114 7.17 8.99 -3.64
CA ALA A 114 6.84 7.67 -3.12
C ALA A 114 7.21 6.53 -4.08
N SER A 115 7.55 6.84 -5.34
CA SER A 115 7.91 5.83 -6.36
C SER A 115 9.04 4.87 -5.97
N PRO A 116 10.12 5.27 -5.25
CA PRO A 116 11.15 4.33 -4.83
C PRO A 116 10.62 3.31 -3.81
N PHE A 117 9.73 3.76 -2.92
CA PHE A 117 9.07 2.92 -1.92
C PHE A 117 8.11 1.92 -2.55
N TRP A 118 7.44 2.30 -3.65
CA TRP A 118 6.58 1.41 -4.41
C TRP A 118 7.35 0.23 -5.02
N VAL A 119 8.52 0.48 -5.63
CA VAL A 119 9.32 -0.59 -6.24
C VAL A 119 9.76 -1.61 -5.18
N ILE A 120 10.21 -1.12 -4.02
CA ILE A 120 10.62 -1.99 -2.89
C ILE A 120 9.42 -2.80 -2.38
N SER A 121 8.26 -2.15 -2.16
CA SER A 121 7.02 -2.81 -1.74
C SER A 121 6.59 -3.89 -2.74
N ALA A 122 6.68 -3.60 -4.05
CA ALA A 122 6.28 -4.55 -5.10
C ALA A 122 7.18 -5.79 -5.11
N LEU A 123 8.49 -5.62 -4.90
CA LEU A 123 9.44 -6.72 -4.83
C LEU A 123 9.16 -7.61 -3.61
N PHE A 124 8.94 -7.02 -2.44
CA PHE A 124 8.57 -7.77 -1.24
C PHE A 124 7.23 -8.48 -1.38
N ASN A 125 6.21 -7.83 -1.94
CA ASN A 125 4.91 -8.45 -2.21
C ASN A 125 5.05 -9.64 -3.16
N PHE A 126 5.88 -9.53 -4.20
CA PHE A 126 6.14 -10.63 -5.11
C PHE A 126 6.80 -11.83 -4.41
N ILE A 127 7.79 -11.57 -3.56
CA ILE A 127 8.46 -12.61 -2.76
C ILE A 127 7.46 -13.29 -1.83
N CYS A 128 6.69 -12.52 -1.06
CA CYS A 128 5.68 -13.06 -0.15
C CYS A 128 4.65 -13.92 -0.89
N LEU A 129 4.08 -13.41 -1.98
CA LEU A 129 3.09 -14.15 -2.77
C LEU A 129 3.69 -15.43 -3.39
N THR A 130 4.98 -15.43 -3.74
CA THR A 130 5.68 -16.61 -4.28
C THR A 130 5.81 -17.70 -3.22
N PHE A 131 6.14 -17.35 -1.97
CA PHE A 131 6.23 -18.30 -0.86
C PHE A 131 4.87 -18.82 -0.36
N ILE A 132 3.81 -18.03 -0.56
CA ILE A 132 2.43 -18.38 -0.19
C ILE A 132 1.82 -19.36 -1.20
N LYS A 133 2.26 -19.29 -2.47
CA LYS A 133 1.76 -20.17 -3.51
C LYS A 133 2.16 -21.61 -3.17
N PRO A 134 1.20 -22.55 -3.01
CA PRO A 134 1.55 -23.94 -2.79
C PRO A 134 2.37 -24.42 -3.99
N LYS A 135 3.48 -25.12 -3.70
CA LYS A 135 4.28 -25.83 -4.70
C LYS A 135 3.32 -26.76 -5.44
N ILE A 136 2.90 -26.37 -6.64
CA ILE A 136 2.29 -27.32 -7.57
C ILE A 136 3.50 -28.12 -8.05
N ASN A 137 3.61 -29.33 -7.51
CA ASN A 137 4.58 -30.33 -7.93
C ASN A 137 4.39 -30.63 -9.43
#